data_AF-A0A5B9FRE1-F1
#
_entry.id   AF-A0A5B9FRE1-F1
#
_cell.length_a   1.000
_cell.length_b   1.000
_cell.length_c   1.000
_cell.angle_alpha   90.00
_cell.angle_beta   90.00
_cell.angle_gamma   90.00
#
_symmetry.space_group_name_H-M   'P 1'
#
loop_
_entity.id
_entity.type
_entity.pdbx_description
1 polymer ?
#
loop_
_entity_poly.entity_id
_entity_poly.type
_entity_poly.pdbx_seq_one_letter_code
_entity_poly.pdbx_strand_id
1 'polypeptide(L)'
;MRHLYLILLFSYTACFSQQAKITAYRLLIEDDDGPCSVKIYVEEYRKLGFKGFSCYVMAESDDEKLAERLLSLKKKAKEWSEVPHGCGNNYGVIGAGDMIHNMIVVEKEEFRDTLFTTADNNRIVFPEITKAYIDEKGVFKKSLTGTLKEFFEFDFTRDVKGMRMVDFPTENPGIALFKGKNLEGHTKYEFEKQFGKLTLVDKVNNYGSKEFVYSLNGDIYTFEDDTKLISVDINNPDSGWEIDGLSIGSKQELFSEKYPESMSFNAICSESYEDYKKEQLHWLLFSEDKGSVSYWIKDGVLNRFTVFYN
;
A
#
# COMPACT_ATOMS: atom_id res chain seq x y z
N MET A 1 24.54 -55.93 -0.39
CA MET A 1 24.61 -54.46 -0.61
C MET A 1 24.09 -54.01 -1.99
N ARG A 2 23.30 -54.82 -2.73
CA ARG A 2 22.76 -54.43 -4.05
C ARG A 2 21.32 -53.89 -4.00
N HIS A 3 20.66 -53.97 -2.84
CA HIS A 3 19.28 -53.52 -2.63
C HIS A 3 19.17 -52.21 -1.82
N LEU A 4 20.28 -51.68 -1.28
CA LEU A 4 20.28 -50.44 -0.51
C LEU A 4 20.23 -49.19 -1.41
N TYR A 5 20.79 -49.28 -2.61
CA TYR A 5 20.79 -48.18 -3.59
C TYR A 5 19.43 -47.92 -4.24
N LEU A 6 18.54 -48.93 -4.28
CA LEU A 6 17.19 -48.79 -4.83
C LEU A 6 16.26 -48.03 -3.88
N ILE A 7 16.43 -48.16 -2.57
CA ILE A 7 15.61 -47.44 -1.58
C ILE A 7 16.00 -45.95 -1.53
N LEU A 8 17.28 -45.62 -1.74
CA LEU A 8 17.77 -44.23 -1.80
C LEU A 8 17.34 -43.49 -3.09
N LEU A 9 17.06 -44.19 -4.19
CA LEU A 9 16.58 -43.59 -5.44
C LEU A 9 15.08 -43.29 -5.43
N PHE A 10 14.26 -44.02 -4.66
CA PHE A 10 12.83 -43.73 -4.51
C PHE A 10 12.52 -42.64 -3.48
N SER A 11 13.47 -42.26 -2.62
CA SER A 11 13.29 -41.18 -1.63
C SER A 11 13.50 -39.76 -2.19
N TYR A 12 13.99 -39.60 -3.42
CA TYR A 12 14.18 -38.28 -4.05
C TYR A 12 13.05 -37.87 -5.00
N THR A 13 12.06 -38.73 -5.24
CA THR A 13 10.78 -38.36 -5.85
C THR A 13 9.73 -38.11 -4.77
N ALA A 14 10.10 -37.41 -3.69
CA ALA A 14 9.12 -36.65 -2.95
C ALA A 14 8.65 -35.57 -3.93
N CYS A 15 7.54 -35.88 -4.61
CA CYS A 15 6.79 -34.96 -5.43
C CYS A 15 6.47 -33.77 -4.52
N PHE A 16 7.27 -32.70 -4.63
CA PHE A 16 6.82 -31.38 -4.19
C PHE A 16 5.63 -31.08 -5.09
N SER A 17 4.43 -31.51 -4.68
CA SER A 17 3.20 -31.07 -5.33
C SER A 17 3.30 -29.56 -5.34
N GLN A 18 3.28 -28.95 -6.53
CA GLN A 18 3.34 -27.51 -6.66
C GLN A 18 2.23 -26.94 -5.79
N GLN A 19 2.62 -26.33 -4.68
CA GLN A 19 1.69 -25.84 -3.69
C GLN A 19 0.86 -24.74 -4.36
N ALA A 20 -0.45 -24.76 -4.13
CA ALA A 20 -1.31 -23.71 -4.66
C ALA A 20 -0.81 -22.36 -4.12
N LYS A 21 -0.80 -21.34 -4.98
CA LYS A 21 -0.56 -19.95 -4.59
C LYS A 21 -1.80 -19.13 -4.92
N ILE A 22 -2.31 -18.42 -3.94
CA ILE A 22 -3.45 -17.51 -4.09
C ILE A 22 -2.98 -16.13 -3.69
N THR A 23 -3.11 -15.16 -4.59
CA THR A 23 -2.86 -13.75 -4.29
C THR A 23 -4.13 -12.95 -4.51
N ALA A 24 -4.69 -12.42 -3.43
CA ALA A 24 -5.80 -11.48 -3.49
C ALA A 24 -5.28 -10.05 -3.48
N TYR A 25 -5.94 -9.17 -4.24
CA TYR A 25 -5.68 -7.75 -4.34
C TYR A 25 -6.99 -7.01 -4.09
N ARG A 26 -6.93 -5.90 -3.35
CA ARG A 26 -8.05 -4.99 -3.11
C ARG A 26 -7.58 -3.56 -3.34
N LEU A 27 -8.30 -2.83 -4.18
CA LEU A 27 -8.15 -1.39 -4.33
C LEU A 27 -8.76 -0.70 -3.11
N LEU A 28 -8.01 0.21 -2.48
CA LEU A 28 -8.44 0.94 -1.28
C LEU A 28 -8.87 2.36 -1.58
N ILE A 29 -8.07 3.06 -2.40
CA ILE A 29 -8.34 4.43 -2.81
C ILE A 29 -8.39 4.43 -4.32
N GLU A 30 -9.50 4.93 -4.85
CA GLU A 30 -9.70 5.21 -6.26
C GLU A 30 -9.49 6.70 -6.51
N ASP A 31 -8.90 7.01 -7.66
CA ASP A 31 -8.97 8.34 -8.24
C ASP A 31 -10.32 8.49 -8.95
N ASP A 32 -10.94 9.67 -8.87
CA ASP A 32 -12.26 9.94 -9.46
C ASP A 32 -12.27 9.73 -11.01
N ASP A 33 -11.09 9.72 -11.64
CA ASP A 33 -10.85 9.50 -13.06
C ASP A 33 -9.98 8.26 -13.37
N GLY A 34 -9.79 7.36 -12.39
CA GLY A 34 -8.85 6.25 -12.47
C GLY A 34 -9.34 5.00 -13.26
N PRO A 35 -8.44 4.02 -13.52
CA PRO A 35 -8.77 2.79 -14.22
C PRO A 35 -9.93 1.98 -13.61
N CYS A 36 -10.73 1.30 -14.44
CA CYS A 36 -11.91 0.56 -13.93
C CYS A 36 -11.58 -0.66 -13.04
N SER A 37 -10.34 -1.13 -13.05
CA SER A 37 -9.96 -2.42 -12.48
C SER A 37 -8.68 -2.32 -11.68
N VAL A 38 -8.69 -2.90 -10.47
CA VAL A 38 -7.50 -3.10 -9.63
C VAL A 38 -6.35 -3.76 -10.39
N LYS A 39 -6.63 -4.58 -11.41
CA LYS A 39 -5.59 -5.18 -12.26
C LYS A 39 -4.71 -4.11 -12.92
N ILE A 40 -5.32 -3.04 -13.44
CA ILE A 40 -4.59 -1.97 -14.14
C ILE A 40 -3.73 -1.21 -13.14
N TYR A 41 -4.27 -0.88 -11.95
CA TYR A 41 -3.48 -0.29 -10.87
C TYR A 41 -2.27 -1.15 -10.52
N VAL A 42 -2.45 -2.46 -10.32
CA VAL A 42 -1.34 -3.37 -10.02
C VAL A 42 -0.30 -3.41 -11.15
N GLU A 43 -0.72 -3.41 -12.42
CA GLU A 43 0.19 -3.50 -13.57
C GLU A 43 0.90 -2.19 -13.91
N GLU A 44 0.24 -1.05 -13.78
CA GLU A 44 0.79 0.27 -14.10
C GLU A 44 1.65 0.82 -12.96
N TYR A 45 1.21 0.70 -11.71
CA TYR A 45 1.98 1.23 -10.57
C TYR A 45 3.28 0.46 -10.35
N ARG A 46 3.25 -0.88 -10.53
CA ARG A 46 4.49 -1.68 -10.51
C ARG A 46 5.51 -1.24 -11.56
N LYS A 47 5.05 -0.72 -12.70
CA LYS A 47 5.94 -0.25 -13.79
C LYS A 47 6.45 1.17 -13.57
N LEU A 48 5.60 2.04 -13.02
CA LEU A 48 5.89 3.46 -12.91
C LEU A 48 6.58 3.84 -11.59
N GLY A 49 6.62 2.94 -10.59
CA GLY A 49 7.20 3.24 -9.28
C GLY A 49 6.47 4.34 -8.51
N PHE A 50 5.35 4.83 -9.07
CA PHE A 50 4.53 5.90 -8.49
C PHE A 50 3.86 5.38 -7.23
N LYS A 51 4.01 6.12 -6.13
CA LYS A 51 3.34 5.87 -4.84
C LYS A 51 2.27 6.96 -4.57
N GLY A 52 1.56 7.37 -5.62
CA GLY A 52 0.48 8.37 -5.52
C GLY A 52 -0.77 7.84 -4.81
N PHE A 53 -1.82 8.67 -4.74
CA PHE A 53 -3.06 8.48 -3.97
C PHE A 53 -3.86 7.20 -4.25
N SER A 54 -3.52 6.41 -5.27
CA SER A 54 -4.13 5.11 -5.53
C SER A 54 -3.35 3.99 -4.83
N CYS A 55 -3.96 3.36 -3.83
CA CYS A 55 -3.31 2.30 -3.05
C CYS A 55 -4.10 1.00 -3.14
N TYR A 56 -3.39 -0.10 -3.40
CA TYR A 56 -3.92 -1.46 -3.33
C TYR A 56 -3.17 -2.23 -2.24
N VAL A 57 -3.86 -3.20 -1.65
CA VAL A 57 -3.26 -4.13 -0.69
C VAL A 57 -3.41 -5.55 -1.22
N MET A 58 -2.40 -6.38 -1.02
CA MET A 58 -2.42 -7.79 -1.35
C MET A 58 -2.32 -8.69 -0.13
N ALA A 59 -3.02 -9.82 -0.19
CA ALA A 59 -2.92 -10.91 0.76
C ALA A 59 -2.61 -12.21 0.02
N GLU A 60 -1.78 -13.06 0.62
CA GLU A 60 -1.40 -14.35 0.05
C GLU A 60 -1.91 -15.51 0.91
N SER A 61 -2.15 -16.64 0.25
CA SER A 61 -2.53 -17.92 0.88
C SER A 61 -2.02 -19.07 0.04
N ASP A 62 -1.66 -20.16 0.68
CA ASP A 62 -1.21 -21.41 0.07
C ASP A 62 -2.18 -22.60 0.29
N ASP A 63 -3.38 -22.31 0.81
CA ASP A 63 -4.46 -23.28 1.04
C ASP A 63 -5.00 -23.86 -0.28
N GLU A 64 -4.60 -25.10 -0.59
CA GLU A 64 -5.02 -25.82 -1.79
C GLU A 64 -6.54 -26.03 -1.87
N LYS A 65 -7.22 -26.28 -0.74
CA LYS A 65 -8.67 -26.44 -0.71
C LYS A 65 -9.36 -25.11 -1.02
N LEU A 66 -8.79 -24.01 -0.55
CA LEU A 66 -9.27 -22.67 -0.91
C LEU A 66 -9.10 -22.41 -2.41
N ALA A 67 -7.96 -22.75 -3.00
CA ALA A 67 -7.74 -22.61 -4.44
C ALA A 67 -8.79 -23.38 -5.24
N GLU A 68 -9.02 -24.65 -4.92
CA GLU A 68 -10.05 -25.47 -5.58
C GLU A 68 -11.46 -24.91 -5.43
N ARG A 69 -11.82 -24.43 -4.23
CA ARG A 69 -13.11 -23.78 -3.99
C ARG A 69 -13.28 -22.53 -4.84
N LEU A 70 -12.26 -21.67 -4.92
CA LEU A 70 -12.31 -20.43 -5.72
C LEU A 70 -12.44 -20.73 -7.22
N LEU A 71 -11.71 -21.71 -7.74
CA LEU A 71 -11.83 -22.14 -9.13
C LEU A 71 -13.20 -22.75 -9.44
N SER A 72 -13.72 -23.58 -8.53
CA SER A 72 -15.08 -24.14 -8.65
C SER A 72 -16.14 -23.04 -8.60
N LEU A 73 -15.96 -22.06 -7.71
CA LEU A 73 -16.86 -20.94 -7.55
C LEU A 73 -16.95 -20.10 -8.82
N LYS A 74 -15.81 -19.74 -9.44
CA LYS A 74 -15.80 -19.00 -10.70
C LYS A 74 -16.58 -19.74 -11.79
N LYS A 75 -16.43 -21.06 -11.89
CA LYS A 75 -17.20 -21.86 -12.87
C LYS A 75 -18.70 -21.83 -12.58
N LYS A 76 -19.09 -22.03 -11.33
CA LYS A 76 -20.50 -22.03 -10.89
C LYS A 76 -21.17 -20.66 -10.99
N ALA A 77 -20.41 -19.58 -10.87
CA ALA A 77 -20.92 -18.21 -10.94
C ALA A 77 -21.72 -17.95 -12.22
N LYS A 78 -21.32 -18.58 -13.33
CA LYS A 78 -21.99 -18.44 -14.64
C LYS A 78 -23.43 -18.96 -14.67
N GLU A 79 -23.84 -19.74 -13.66
CA GLU A 79 -25.19 -20.25 -13.49
C GLU A 79 -26.08 -19.32 -12.64
N TRP A 80 -25.51 -18.27 -12.04
CA TRP A 80 -26.24 -17.31 -11.23
C TRP A 80 -26.91 -16.23 -12.08
N SER A 81 -27.77 -15.42 -11.44
CA SER A 81 -28.39 -14.26 -12.06
C SER A 81 -27.33 -13.30 -12.60
N GLU A 82 -27.38 -13.03 -13.91
CA GLU A 82 -26.45 -12.14 -14.58
C GLU A 82 -26.97 -10.70 -14.64
N VAL A 83 -26.04 -9.74 -14.55
CA VAL A 83 -26.28 -8.32 -14.80
C VAL A 83 -25.19 -7.76 -15.72
N PRO A 84 -25.50 -6.72 -16.52
CA PRO A 84 -24.48 -5.97 -17.20
C PRO A 84 -23.44 -5.45 -16.19
N HIS A 85 -22.17 -5.55 -16.56
CA HIS A 85 -21.08 -4.92 -15.81
C HIS A 85 -20.15 -4.26 -16.81
N GLY A 86 -20.38 -2.98 -17.02
CA GLY A 86 -19.67 -2.20 -18.01
C GLY A 86 -18.62 -1.36 -17.32
N CYS A 87 -17.36 -1.82 -17.34
CA CYS A 87 -16.26 -0.88 -17.26
C CYS A 87 -16.43 0.10 -18.44
N GLY A 88 -16.65 1.39 -18.15
CA GLY A 88 -16.80 2.38 -19.22
C GLY A 88 -15.56 2.34 -20.11
N ASN A 89 -15.71 1.90 -21.36
CA ASN A 89 -14.60 1.83 -22.33
C ASN A 89 -14.14 3.19 -22.85
N ASN A 90 -14.64 4.28 -22.27
CA ASN A 90 -14.20 5.60 -22.65
C ASN A 90 -13.03 5.99 -21.77
N TYR A 91 -11.82 5.66 -22.23
CA TYR A 91 -10.65 6.46 -21.94
C TYR A 91 -11.05 7.94 -22.13
N GLY A 92 -11.33 8.65 -21.04
CA GLY A 92 -11.73 10.06 -21.05
C GLY A 92 -13.18 10.40 -20.65
N VAL A 93 -14.03 9.46 -20.21
CA VAL A 93 -15.30 9.82 -19.53
C VAL A 93 -15.27 9.36 -18.07
N ILE A 94 -15.04 10.36 -17.22
CA ILE A 94 -14.94 10.34 -15.76
C ILE A 94 -16.17 9.67 -15.12
N GLY A 95 -15.96 8.75 -14.17
CA GLY A 95 -16.98 8.27 -13.22
C GLY A 95 -18.22 7.53 -13.78
N ALA A 96 -18.22 7.09 -15.04
CA ALA A 96 -19.45 6.64 -15.72
C ALA A 96 -19.62 5.11 -15.89
N GLY A 97 -18.83 4.28 -15.21
CA GLY A 97 -18.88 2.82 -15.36
C GLY A 97 -18.79 2.04 -14.05
N ASP A 98 -19.10 0.75 -14.10
CA ASP A 98 -18.92 -0.14 -12.94
C ASP A 98 -17.42 -0.41 -12.67
N MET A 99 -17.07 -0.60 -11.39
CA MET A 99 -15.69 -0.78 -10.93
C MET A 99 -15.39 -2.20 -10.42
N ILE A 100 -14.20 -2.70 -10.75
CA ILE A 100 -13.65 -3.98 -10.29
C ILE A 100 -12.58 -3.73 -9.23
N HIS A 101 -13.01 -3.75 -7.97
CA HIS A 101 -12.17 -3.39 -6.82
C HIS A 101 -11.24 -4.52 -6.38
N ASN A 102 -11.63 -5.77 -6.65
CA ASN A 102 -10.98 -6.95 -6.10
C ASN A 102 -10.56 -7.90 -7.22
N MET A 103 -9.37 -8.48 -7.07
CA MET A 103 -8.80 -9.46 -7.97
C MET A 103 -8.16 -10.58 -7.16
N ILE A 104 -8.44 -11.83 -7.50
CA ILE A 104 -7.84 -13.00 -6.85
C ILE A 104 -7.21 -13.87 -7.93
N VAL A 105 -5.88 -13.93 -7.92
CA VAL A 105 -5.10 -14.78 -8.82
C VAL A 105 -4.89 -16.11 -8.11
N VAL A 106 -5.31 -17.21 -8.76
CA VAL A 106 -5.10 -18.58 -8.28
C VAL A 106 -4.13 -19.27 -9.24
N GLU A 107 -3.02 -19.73 -8.69
CA GLU A 107 -1.96 -20.48 -9.39
C GLU A 107 -1.88 -21.86 -8.76
N LYS A 108 -2.10 -22.91 -9.56
CA LYS A 108 -1.98 -24.32 -9.13
C LYS A 108 -1.36 -25.10 -10.28
N GLU A 109 -0.20 -25.70 -10.03
CA GLU A 109 0.58 -26.39 -11.07
C GLU A 109 0.86 -25.46 -12.28
N GLU A 110 0.51 -25.88 -13.50
CA GLU A 110 0.60 -25.06 -14.72
C GLU A 110 -0.65 -24.19 -14.96
N PHE A 111 -1.66 -24.30 -14.09
CA PHE A 111 -2.93 -23.59 -14.25
C PHE A 111 -2.92 -22.26 -13.49
N ARG A 112 -3.25 -21.17 -14.19
CA ARG A 112 -3.44 -19.84 -13.62
C ARG A 112 -4.78 -19.27 -14.04
N ASP A 113 -5.59 -18.86 -13.08
CA ASP A 113 -6.87 -18.19 -13.33
C ASP A 113 -7.07 -17.01 -12.39
N THR A 114 -7.95 -16.09 -12.76
CA THR A 114 -8.21 -14.86 -12.01
C THR A 114 -9.70 -14.68 -11.79
N LEU A 115 -10.11 -14.53 -10.54
CA LEU A 115 -11.47 -14.22 -10.14
C LEU A 115 -11.53 -12.72 -9.80
N PHE A 116 -12.53 -12.01 -10.34
CA PHE A 116 -12.77 -10.59 -10.06
C PHE A 116 -14.06 -10.41 -9.26
N THR A 117 -14.08 -9.49 -8.31
CA THR A 117 -15.29 -9.14 -7.56
C THR A 117 -15.46 -7.63 -7.38
N THR A 118 -16.67 -7.22 -7.03
CA THR A 118 -17.00 -5.86 -6.56
C THR A 118 -16.47 -5.62 -5.14
N ALA A 119 -16.43 -4.37 -4.70
CA ALA A 119 -15.92 -3.95 -3.39
C ALA A 119 -16.54 -4.72 -2.21
N ASP A 120 -17.84 -4.94 -2.26
CA ASP A 120 -18.63 -5.63 -1.24
C ASP A 120 -18.65 -7.16 -1.40
N ASN A 121 -17.95 -7.68 -2.41
CA ASN A 121 -17.84 -9.10 -2.73
C ASN A 121 -19.19 -9.80 -2.94
N ASN A 122 -20.19 -9.10 -3.48
CA ASN A 122 -21.51 -9.65 -3.78
C ASN A 122 -21.69 -10.07 -5.24
N ARG A 123 -20.69 -9.82 -6.10
CA ARG A 123 -20.72 -10.15 -7.52
C ARG A 123 -19.38 -10.72 -7.96
N ILE A 124 -19.44 -11.74 -8.81
CA ILE A 124 -18.29 -12.23 -9.57
C ILE A 124 -18.33 -11.61 -10.95
N VAL A 125 -17.27 -10.90 -11.31
CA VAL A 125 -17.16 -10.15 -12.56
C VAL A 125 -16.37 -10.96 -13.60
N PHE A 126 -16.85 -10.95 -14.84
CA PHE A 126 -16.18 -11.49 -16.02
C PHE A 126 -15.93 -10.32 -16.98
N PRO A 127 -14.80 -9.60 -16.81
CA PRO A 127 -14.55 -8.35 -17.54
C PRO A 127 -14.52 -8.55 -19.05
N GLU A 128 -14.07 -9.71 -19.52
CA GLU A 128 -13.91 -10.06 -20.94
C GLU A 128 -15.24 -10.18 -21.70
N ILE A 129 -16.35 -10.39 -20.99
CA ILE A 129 -17.71 -10.44 -21.55
C ILE A 129 -18.63 -9.35 -20.97
N THR A 130 -18.07 -8.38 -20.24
CA THR A 130 -18.79 -7.25 -19.61
C THR A 130 -20.04 -7.67 -18.84
N LYS A 131 -19.92 -8.74 -18.05
CA LYS A 131 -20.98 -9.28 -17.20
C LYS A 131 -20.51 -9.44 -15.76
N ALA A 132 -21.45 -9.32 -14.83
CA ALA A 132 -21.29 -9.75 -13.46
C ALA A 132 -22.41 -10.71 -13.06
N TYR A 133 -22.10 -11.61 -12.14
CA TYR A 133 -23.02 -12.63 -11.65
C TYR A 133 -23.25 -12.41 -10.15
N ILE A 134 -24.52 -12.29 -9.75
CA ILE A 134 -24.92 -11.91 -8.39
C ILE A 134 -24.80 -13.11 -7.45
N ASP A 135 -24.04 -12.95 -6.37
CA ASP A 135 -23.92 -13.92 -5.28
C ASP A 135 -24.97 -13.64 -4.18
N GLU A 136 -26.24 -13.91 -4.48
CA GLU A 136 -27.35 -13.66 -3.54
C GLU A 136 -27.20 -14.41 -2.20
N LYS A 137 -26.48 -15.52 -2.19
CA LYS A 137 -26.32 -16.40 -1.02
C LYS A 137 -25.01 -16.15 -0.25
N GLY A 138 -24.17 -15.23 -0.71
CA GLY A 138 -22.85 -14.94 -0.13
C GLY A 138 -21.92 -16.16 -0.14
N VAL A 139 -22.02 -17.01 -1.16
CA VAL A 139 -21.19 -18.21 -1.34
C VAL A 139 -19.71 -17.84 -1.44
N PHE A 140 -19.36 -16.75 -2.11
CA PHE A 140 -18.00 -16.25 -2.19
C PHE A 140 -17.42 -15.99 -0.80
N LYS A 141 -18.06 -15.13 0.01
CA LYS A 141 -17.58 -14.81 1.38
C LYS A 141 -17.46 -16.06 2.24
N LYS A 142 -18.44 -16.97 2.15
CA LYS A 142 -18.43 -18.26 2.87
C LYS A 142 -17.33 -19.21 2.40
N SER A 143 -16.81 -19.05 1.19
CA SER A 143 -15.75 -19.91 0.65
C SER A 143 -14.35 -19.53 1.16
N LEU A 144 -14.18 -18.30 1.66
CA LEU A 144 -12.91 -17.77 2.13
C LEU A 144 -12.50 -18.38 3.47
N THR A 145 -11.20 -18.63 3.64
CA THR A 145 -10.59 -19.14 4.87
C THR A 145 -9.28 -18.41 5.18
N GLY A 146 -8.83 -18.50 6.43
CA GLY A 146 -7.53 -17.97 6.87
C GLY A 146 -7.33 -16.48 6.56
N THR A 147 -6.11 -16.13 6.15
CA THR A 147 -5.70 -14.76 5.83
C THR A 147 -6.59 -14.09 4.79
N LEU A 148 -7.06 -14.81 3.76
CA LEU A 148 -7.95 -14.22 2.76
C LEU A 148 -9.33 -13.88 3.31
N LYS A 149 -9.85 -14.66 4.26
CA LYS A 149 -11.09 -14.32 4.94
C LYS A 149 -10.90 -13.04 5.76
N GLU A 150 -9.86 -12.99 6.58
CA GLU A 150 -9.54 -11.80 7.38
C GLU A 150 -9.37 -10.57 6.50
N PHE A 151 -8.63 -10.70 5.40
CA PHE A 151 -8.39 -9.62 4.44
C PHE A 151 -9.69 -9.05 3.87
N PHE A 152 -10.60 -9.89 3.37
CA PHE A 152 -11.85 -9.38 2.78
C PHE A 152 -12.89 -8.93 3.81
N GLU A 153 -12.80 -9.40 5.05
CA GLU A 153 -13.62 -8.93 6.18
C GLU A 153 -13.07 -7.65 6.83
N PHE A 154 -11.82 -7.28 6.53
CA PHE A 154 -11.20 -6.08 7.07
C PHE A 154 -11.88 -4.80 6.57
N ASP A 155 -12.13 -3.88 7.51
CA ASP A 155 -12.73 -2.57 7.25
C ASP A 155 -11.67 -1.55 6.85
N PHE A 156 -11.19 -1.64 5.61
CA PHE A 156 -10.28 -0.64 5.04
C PHE A 156 -10.94 0.74 4.90
N THR A 157 -12.27 0.80 4.83
CA THR A 157 -13.00 2.06 4.64
C THR A 157 -12.85 2.98 5.83
N ARG A 158 -12.77 2.43 7.05
CA ARG A 158 -12.46 3.22 8.24
C ARG A 158 -11.15 3.99 8.09
N ASP A 159 -10.09 3.30 7.67
CA ASP A 159 -8.75 3.87 7.59
C ASP A 159 -8.69 4.91 6.45
N VAL A 160 -9.29 4.61 5.29
CA VAL A 160 -9.39 5.55 4.15
C VAL A 160 -10.18 6.81 4.52
N LYS A 161 -11.27 6.66 5.29
CA LYS A 161 -12.04 7.81 5.78
C LYS A 161 -11.23 8.65 6.78
N GLY A 162 -10.44 8.00 7.64
CA GLY A 162 -9.51 8.67 8.55
C GLY A 162 -8.59 9.62 7.78
N MET A 163 -7.93 9.16 6.73
CA MET A 163 -7.06 10.01 5.89
C MET A 163 -7.73 11.25 5.30
N ARG A 164 -9.05 11.21 5.08
CA ARG A 164 -9.82 12.30 4.45
C ARG A 164 -10.50 13.22 5.46
N MET A 165 -10.29 13.02 6.76
CA MET A 165 -10.82 13.93 7.79
C MET A 165 -10.08 15.28 7.73
N VAL A 166 -10.80 16.38 7.96
CA VAL A 166 -10.32 17.75 7.72
C VAL A 166 -9.73 18.40 8.98
N ASP A 167 -10.05 17.86 10.16
CA ASP A 167 -9.59 18.40 11.44
C ASP A 167 -8.33 17.66 11.90
N PHE A 168 -7.17 18.13 11.43
CA PHE A 168 -5.89 17.65 11.93
C PHE A 168 -5.41 18.51 13.09
N PRO A 169 -4.84 17.91 14.15
CA PRO A 169 -4.13 18.69 15.16
C PRO A 169 -2.99 19.45 14.48
N THR A 170 -2.83 20.71 14.88
CA THR A 170 -1.78 21.59 14.34
C THR A 170 -0.68 21.79 15.35
N GLU A 171 0.55 21.73 14.88
CA GLU A 171 1.75 21.89 15.69
C GLU A 171 2.65 23.00 15.15
N ASN A 172 3.56 23.48 15.99
CA ASN A 172 4.56 24.45 15.53
C ASN A 172 5.58 23.76 14.61
N PRO A 173 5.90 24.29 13.41
CA PRO A 173 6.90 23.68 12.52
C PRO A 173 8.30 23.57 13.15
N GLY A 174 8.61 24.40 14.15
CA GLY A 174 9.84 24.44 14.92
C GLY A 174 10.20 23.14 15.65
N ILE A 175 9.27 22.18 15.74
CA ILE A 175 9.52 20.89 16.37
C ILE A 175 10.43 19.96 15.57
N ALA A 176 10.50 20.12 14.25
CA ALA A 176 11.31 19.29 13.37
C ALA A 176 12.74 19.85 13.27
N LEU A 177 13.71 19.11 13.79
CA LEU A 177 15.09 19.54 13.92
C LEU A 177 16.05 18.50 13.31
N PHE A 178 16.91 18.95 12.41
CA PHE A 178 18.07 18.19 11.96
C PHE A 178 19.32 18.71 12.66
N LYS A 179 19.91 17.88 13.52
CA LYS A 179 21.10 18.22 14.33
C LYS A 179 20.90 19.55 15.09
N GLY A 180 19.71 19.72 15.67
CA GLY A 180 19.32 20.91 16.43
C GLY A 180 18.94 22.14 15.61
N LYS A 181 18.77 22.02 14.28
CA LYS A 181 18.32 23.13 13.42
C LYS A 181 17.04 22.79 12.67
N ASN A 182 16.11 23.72 12.65
CA ASN A 182 14.95 23.65 11.77
C ASN A 182 15.37 23.95 10.32
N LEU A 183 14.86 23.16 9.37
CA LEU A 183 15.22 23.25 7.95
C LEU A 183 14.15 23.92 7.06
N GLU A 184 13.07 24.45 7.64
CA GLU A 184 12.05 25.21 6.90
C GLU A 184 12.71 26.33 6.08
N GLY A 185 12.35 26.39 4.79
CA GLY A 185 12.88 27.38 3.85
C GLY A 185 14.35 27.20 3.45
N HIS A 186 15.05 26.15 3.90
CA HIS A 186 16.44 25.93 3.49
C HIS A 186 16.55 25.64 2.00
N THR A 187 17.53 26.28 1.37
CA THR A 187 17.96 25.91 0.03
C THR A 187 18.93 24.73 0.08
N LYS A 188 19.04 24.01 -1.03
CA LYS A 188 20.04 22.96 -1.20
C LYS A 188 21.46 23.45 -0.94
N TYR A 189 21.80 24.64 -1.43
CA TYR A 189 23.13 25.22 -1.24
C TYR A 189 23.44 25.45 0.25
N GLU A 190 22.50 26.01 1.00
CA GLU A 190 22.66 26.24 2.45
C GLU A 190 22.79 24.92 3.21
N PHE A 191 21.98 23.94 2.84
CA PHE A 191 22.05 22.59 3.40
C PHE A 191 23.42 21.97 3.17
N GLU A 192 23.90 21.91 1.93
CA GLU A 192 25.17 21.25 1.60
C GLU A 192 26.38 21.95 2.22
N LYS A 193 26.32 23.28 2.31
CA LYS A 193 27.34 24.10 2.97
C LYS A 193 27.49 23.73 4.45
N GLN A 194 26.40 23.38 5.11
CA GLN A 194 26.39 23.14 6.54
C GLN A 194 26.55 21.66 6.91
N PHE A 195 25.90 20.75 6.18
CA PHE A 195 25.75 19.35 6.60
C PHE A 195 26.50 18.35 5.72
N GLY A 196 27.02 18.80 4.58
CA GLY A 196 27.73 17.97 3.62
C GLY A 196 26.96 17.75 2.33
N LYS A 197 27.67 17.25 1.31
CA LYS A 197 27.11 17.09 -0.03
C LYS A 197 26.03 16.01 -0.08
N LEU A 198 24.97 16.32 -0.80
CA LEU A 198 23.88 15.41 -1.10
C LEU A 198 24.22 14.52 -2.31
N THR A 199 23.79 13.26 -2.29
CA THR A 199 23.95 12.36 -3.44
C THR A 199 22.63 12.26 -4.19
N LEU A 200 22.61 12.68 -5.47
CA LEU A 200 21.41 12.59 -6.29
C LEU A 200 21.01 11.11 -6.49
N VAL A 201 19.74 10.81 -6.23
CA VAL A 201 19.14 9.48 -6.38
C VAL A 201 18.20 9.45 -7.57
N ASP A 202 17.33 10.47 -7.71
CA ASP A 202 16.30 10.48 -8.75
C ASP A 202 15.87 11.90 -9.17
N LYS A 203 15.18 11.98 -10.31
CA LYS A 203 14.55 13.20 -10.83
C LYS A 203 13.14 12.88 -11.31
N VAL A 204 12.15 13.49 -10.68
CA VAL A 204 10.73 13.27 -10.98
C VAL A 204 10.14 14.55 -11.57
N ASN A 205 9.39 14.44 -12.66
CA ASN A 205 8.58 15.55 -13.16
C ASN A 205 7.18 15.38 -12.57
N ASN A 206 6.76 16.30 -11.70
CA ASN A 206 5.49 16.20 -10.99
C ASN A 206 4.66 17.48 -11.20
N TYR A 207 3.47 17.37 -11.79
CA TYR A 207 2.50 18.47 -11.98
C TYR A 207 3.07 19.85 -12.42
N GLY A 208 4.15 19.86 -13.21
CA GLY A 208 4.76 21.10 -13.72
C GLY A 208 5.97 21.61 -12.93
N SER A 209 6.32 21.00 -11.79
CA SER A 209 7.60 21.21 -11.09
C SER A 209 8.53 20.01 -11.30
N LYS A 210 9.84 20.25 -11.13
CA LYS A 210 10.85 19.19 -11.16
C LYS A 210 11.31 18.91 -9.74
N GLU A 211 11.06 17.70 -9.29
CA GLU A 211 11.52 17.23 -7.99
C GLU A 211 12.87 16.51 -8.16
N PHE A 212 13.82 16.87 -7.31
CA PHE A 212 15.14 16.27 -7.26
C PHE A 212 15.29 15.55 -5.93
N VAL A 213 15.49 14.23 -6.00
CA VAL A 213 15.55 13.36 -4.84
C VAL A 213 17.01 13.05 -4.54
N TYR A 214 17.42 13.36 -3.32
CA TYR A 214 18.78 13.20 -2.83
C TYR A 214 18.84 12.26 -1.63
N SER A 215 20.01 11.68 -1.38
CA SER A 215 20.30 10.93 -0.16
C SER A 215 21.47 11.52 0.62
N LEU A 216 21.35 11.47 1.94
CA LEU A 216 22.44 11.71 2.89
C LEU A 216 22.24 10.83 4.12
N ASN A 217 23.26 10.04 4.46
CA ASN A 217 23.23 9.13 5.60
C ASN A 217 21.98 8.23 5.66
N GLY A 218 21.48 7.77 4.51
CA GLY A 218 20.31 6.88 4.44
C GLY A 218 18.94 7.56 4.50
N ASP A 219 18.87 8.86 4.79
CA ASP A 219 17.64 9.64 4.64
C ASP A 219 17.52 10.20 3.22
N ILE A 220 16.29 10.50 2.82
CA ILE A 220 15.95 11.03 1.50
C ILE A 220 15.45 12.47 1.63
N TYR A 221 15.97 13.35 0.79
CA TYR A 221 15.64 14.78 0.76
C TYR A 221 15.13 15.14 -0.63
N THR A 222 13.97 15.75 -0.70
CA THR A 222 13.37 16.16 -1.97
C THR A 222 13.39 17.67 -2.09
N PHE A 223 13.94 18.15 -3.21
CA PHE A 223 14.01 19.57 -3.52
C PHE A 223 13.19 19.89 -4.78
N GLU A 224 12.38 20.92 -4.70
CA GLU A 224 11.72 21.51 -5.86
C GLU A 224 12.71 22.36 -6.65
N ASP A 225 12.76 22.13 -7.97
CA ASP A 225 13.62 22.79 -8.96
C ASP A 225 15.10 22.85 -8.52
N ASP A 226 15.56 21.77 -7.87
CA ASP A 226 16.91 21.60 -7.32
C ASP A 226 17.33 22.71 -6.33
N THR A 227 16.35 23.39 -5.72
CA THR A 227 16.60 24.60 -4.93
C THR A 227 15.94 24.56 -3.57
N LYS A 228 14.61 24.44 -3.50
CA LYS A 228 13.84 24.56 -2.25
C LYS A 228 13.59 23.19 -1.64
N LEU A 229 13.93 22.97 -0.37
CA LEU A 229 13.59 21.74 0.34
C LEU A 229 12.07 21.66 0.53
N ILE A 230 11.45 20.58 0.06
CA ILE A 230 9.99 20.36 0.16
C ILE A 230 9.63 19.13 0.99
N SER A 231 10.49 18.13 1.05
CA SER A 231 10.27 16.99 1.94
C SER A 231 11.54 16.28 2.38
N VAL A 232 11.45 15.59 3.51
CA VAL A 232 12.50 14.70 4.02
C VAL A 232 11.86 13.41 4.52
N ASP A 233 12.27 12.27 3.97
CA ASP A 233 11.95 10.94 4.52
C ASP A 233 13.12 10.44 5.37
N ILE A 234 12.85 10.22 6.65
CA ILE A 234 13.85 9.93 7.68
C ILE A 234 13.64 8.49 8.13
N ASN A 235 14.65 7.65 7.90
CA ASN A 235 14.59 6.23 8.21
C ASN A 235 15.82 5.76 9.00
N ASN A 236 16.89 6.57 9.05
CA ASN A 236 18.11 6.22 9.75
C ASN A 236 18.06 6.68 11.23
N PRO A 237 18.20 5.77 12.22
CA PRO A 237 18.30 6.14 13.64
C PRO A 237 19.47 7.05 13.98
N ASP A 238 20.55 7.02 13.20
CA ASP A 238 21.75 7.82 13.46
C ASP A 238 21.81 9.12 12.63
N SER A 239 20.71 9.50 11.98
CA SER A 239 20.66 10.69 11.12
C SER A 239 20.91 12.01 11.88
N GLY A 240 20.49 12.06 13.15
CA GLY A 240 20.44 13.28 13.95
C GLY A 240 19.16 14.10 13.73
N TRP A 241 18.15 13.53 13.07
CA TRP A 241 16.80 14.08 13.07
C TRP A 241 16.08 13.81 14.39
N GLU A 242 15.34 14.80 14.82
CA GLU A 242 14.47 14.76 15.99
C GLU A 242 13.21 15.57 15.69
N ILE A 243 12.05 15.07 16.11
CA ILE A 243 10.78 15.77 16.02
C ILE A 243 10.16 15.82 17.40
N ASP A 244 10.19 17.00 18.02
CA ASP A 244 9.76 17.22 19.42
C ASP A 244 10.36 16.18 20.40
N GLY A 245 11.68 15.97 20.41
CA GLY A 245 12.29 14.96 21.28
C GLY A 245 12.20 13.52 20.79
N LEU A 246 11.46 13.24 19.72
CA LEU A 246 11.31 11.88 19.19
C LEU A 246 12.31 11.65 18.04
N SER A 247 12.95 10.48 18.06
CA SER A 247 13.82 9.99 17.00
C SER A 247 13.42 8.58 16.55
N ILE A 248 13.95 8.11 15.42
CA ILE A 248 13.72 6.74 14.97
C ILE A 248 14.20 5.76 16.06
N GLY A 249 13.37 4.78 16.39
CA GLY A 249 13.53 3.86 17.51
C GLY A 249 12.83 4.29 18.80
N SER A 250 12.27 5.50 18.87
CA SER A 250 11.43 5.93 19.99
C SER A 250 10.21 5.00 20.12
N LYS A 251 9.82 4.69 21.36
CA LYS A 251 8.66 3.85 21.60
C LYS A 251 7.36 4.58 21.32
N GLN A 252 6.34 3.84 20.88
CA GLN A 252 5.01 4.37 20.62
C GLN A 252 4.40 5.10 21.83
N GLU A 253 4.66 4.65 23.06
CA GLU A 253 4.08 5.29 24.24
C GLU A 253 4.53 6.75 24.39
N LEU A 254 5.80 7.06 24.09
CA LEU A 254 6.31 8.43 24.12
C LEU A 254 5.61 9.33 23.09
N PHE A 255 5.31 8.76 21.91
CA PHE A 255 4.55 9.46 20.89
C PHE A 255 3.10 9.70 21.35
N SER A 256 2.43 8.68 21.89
CA SER A 256 1.05 8.80 22.36
C SER A 256 0.88 9.75 23.54
N GLU A 257 1.89 9.89 24.40
CA GLU A 257 1.90 10.88 25.48
C GLU A 257 2.00 12.32 24.95
N LYS A 258 2.78 12.53 23.89
CA LYS A 258 2.95 13.86 23.26
C LYS A 258 1.77 14.25 22.39
N TYR A 259 1.25 13.31 21.61
CA TYR A 259 0.20 13.55 20.63
C TYR A 259 -1.01 12.63 20.86
N PRO A 260 -1.70 12.77 22.00
CA PRO A 260 -2.85 11.92 22.34
C PRO A 260 -4.04 12.11 21.38
N GLU A 261 -4.10 13.27 20.71
CA GLU A 261 -5.13 13.60 19.72
C GLU A 261 -4.66 13.39 18.27
N SER A 262 -3.50 12.75 18.07
CA SER A 262 -3.05 12.40 16.72
C SER A 262 -4.04 11.45 16.04
N MET A 263 -4.29 11.72 14.76
CA MET A 263 -5.02 10.78 13.93
C MET A 263 -4.15 9.56 13.65
N SER A 264 -4.71 8.36 13.81
CA SER A 264 -4.01 7.10 13.56
C SER A 264 -4.81 6.24 12.60
N PHE A 265 -4.14 5.71 11.60
CA PHE A 265 -4.69 4.73 10.67
C PHE A 265 -3.57 3.79 10.22
N ASN A 266 -3.91 2.61 9.74
CA ASN A 266 -2.91 1.70 9.19
C ASN A 266 -2.27 2.30 7.94
N ALA A 267 -1.01 1.95 7.66
CA ALA A 267 -0.31 2.45 6.48
C ALA A 267 -1.01 2.02 5.17
N ILE A 268 -1.85 2.89 4.62
CA ILE A 268 -2.82 2.55 3.55
C ILE A 268 -2.16 2.15 2.23
N CYS A 269 -0.88 2.50 2.07
CA CYS A 269 -0.11 2.21 0.87
C CYS A 269 0.96 1.13 1.10
N SER A 270 0.78 0.30 2.14
CA SER A 270 1.52 -0.95 2.28
C SER A 270 1.03 -1.97 1.27
N GLU A 271 1.95 -2.53 0.46
CA GLU A 271 1.56 -3.51 -0.55
C GLU A 271 1.02 -4.79 0.07
N SER A 272 1.53 -5.24 1.23
CA SER A 272 1.08 -6.48 1.89
C SER A 272 0.09 -6.22 3.02
N TYR A 273 -0.92 -7.08 3.16
CA TYR A 273 -1.89 -7.03 4.27
C TYR A 273 -1.24 -7.26 5.64
N GLU A 274 -0.17 -8.04 5.69
CA GLU A 274 0.56 -8.26 6.94
C GLU A 274 1.32 -7.01 7.39
N ASP A 275 1.93 -6.27 6.46
CA ASP A 275 2.55 -4.99 6.78
C ASP A 275 1.50 -3.92 7.09
N TYR A 276 0.39 -3.91 6.34
CA TYR A 276 -0.75 -3.03 6.58
C TYR A 276 -1.22 -3.12 8.04
N LYS A 277 -1.33 -4.33 8.60
CA LYS A 277 -1.76 -4.52 10.00
C LYS A 277 -0.72 -4.12 11.06
N LYS A 278 0.55 -4.04 10.69
CA LYS A 278 1.67 -3.88 11.64
C LYS A 278 2.23 -2.47 11.70
N GLU A 279 1.89 -1.64 10.73
CA GLU A 279 2.40 -0.29 10.60
C GLU A 279 1.26 0.73 10.68
N GLN A 280 1.35 1.62 11.66
CA GLN A 280 0.43 2.72 11.88
C GLN A 280 1.07 4.02 11.36
N LEU A 281 0.29 4.79 10.63
CA LEU A 281 0.62 6.15 10.22
C LEU A 281 -0.14 7.12 11.10
N HIS A 282 0.61 8.05 11.70
CA HIS A 282 0.06 9.21 12.39
C HIS A 282 0.46 10.48 11.66
N TRP A 283 -0.49 11.40 11.50
CA TRP A 283 -0.27 12.64 10.75
C TRP A 283 -0.60 13.86 11.60
N LEU A 284 0.32 14.82 11.65
CA LEU A 284 0.13 16.15 12.25
C LEU A 284 0.39 17.23 11.19
N LEU A 285 -0.45 18.25 11.16
CA LEU A 285 -0.19 19.43 10.32
C LEU A 285 0.65 20.44 11.08
N PHE A 286 1.46 21.23 10.36
CA PHE A 286 2.03 22.43 10.94
C PHE A 286 1.04 23.59 10.86
N SER A 287 1.00 24.42 11.89
CA SER A 287 0.19 25.63 11.95
C SER A 287 0.46 26.55 10.76
N GLU A 288 -0.55 27.32 10.34
CA GLU A 288 -0.43 28.30 9.25
C GLU A 288 -0.07 27.68 7.90
N ASP A 289 -0.47 26.43 7.66
CA ASP A 289 -0.22 25.68 6.42
C ASP A 289 1.26 25.62 6.02
N LYS A 290 2.17 25.54 7.00
CA LYS A 290 3.62 25.47 6.78
C LYS A 290 4.13 24.09 6.38
N GLY A 291 3.25 23.10 6.33
CA GLY A 291 3.55 21.74 5.95
C GLY A 291 2.99 20.74 6.94
N SER A 292 3.66 19.60 7.10
CA SER A 292 3.20 18.54 8.00
C SER A 292 4.31 17.59 8.41
N VAL A 293 4.03 16.79 9.42
CA VAL A 293 4.86 15.64 9.79
C VAL A 293 3.99 14.38 9.88
N SER A 294 4.52 13.32 9.31
CA SER A 294 3.96 11.99 9.36
C SER A 294 4.91 11.06 10.12
N TYR A 295 4.35 10.24 11.01
CA TYR A 295 5.06 9.27 11.85
C TYR A 295 4.59 7.87 11.48
N TRP A 296 5.53 6.98 11.17
CA TRP A 296 5.25 5.57 10.95
C TRP A 296 5.72 4.78 12.18
N ILE A 297 4.80 4.05 12.77
CA ILE A 297 5.05 3.21 13.94
C ILE A 297 4.85 1.76 13.53
N LYS A 298 5.93 0.97 13.55
CA LYS A 298 5.90 -0.45 13.22
C LYS A 298 6.31 -1.25 14.44
N ASP A 299 5.52 -2.26 14.79
CA ASP A 299 5.78 -3.14 15.94
C ASP A 299 6.03 -2.38 17.26
N GLY A 300 5.31 -1.27 17.47
CA GLY A 300 5.38 -0.43 18.68
C GLY A 300 6.57 0.53 18.76
N VAL A 301 7.36 0.66 17.68
CA VAL A 301 8.47 1.60 17.60
C VAL A 301 8.35 2.49 16.36
N LEU A 302 8.77 3.74 16.52
CA LEU A 302 8.83 4.74 15.47
C LEU A 302 9.93 4.35 14.47
N ASN A 303 9.57 3.92 13.27
CA ASN A 303 10.51 3.40 12.28
C ASN A 303 10.82 4.41 11.16
N ARG A 304 9.95 5.41 10.97
CA ARG A 304 10.12 6.44 9.95
C ARG A 304 9.39 7.74 10.30
N PHE A 305 9.96 8.85 9.85
CA PHE A 305 9.27 10.14 9.72
C PHE A 305 9.24 10.59 8.28
N THR A 306 8.26 11.44 7.96
CA THR A 306 8.31 12.27 6.78
C THR A 306 7.93 13.68 7.20
N VAL A 307 8.81 14.64 6.93
CA VAL A 307 8.53 16.07 7.12
C VAL A 307 8.27 16.68 5.76
N PHE A 308 7.13 17.33 5.59
CA PHE A 308 6.78 18.11 4.40
C PHE A 308 6.80 19.59 4.74
N TYR A 309 7.35 20.41 3.84
CA TYR A 309 7.38 21.87 3.93
C TYR A 309 6.64 22.47 2.74
N ASN A 310 5.83 23.49 2.99
CA ASN A 310 5.09 24.21 1.94
C ASN A 310 5.87 25.41 1.37
#